data_AF-A0A800J9G5-F1
#
_entry.id   AF-A0A800J9G5-F1
#
_cell.length_a   1.000
_cell.length_b   1.000
_cell.length_c   1.000
_cell.angle_alpha   90.00
_cell.angle_beta   90.00
_cell.angle_gamma   90.00
#
_symmetry.space_group_name_H-M   'P 1'
#
loop_
_entity.id
_entity.type
_entity.pdbx_description
1 polymer ?
#
loop_
_entity_poly.entity_id
_entity_poly.type
_entity_poly.pdbx_seq_one_letter_code
_entity_poly.pdbx_strand_id
1 'polypeptide(L)' 'MQIAREVSGQEFNYTLGPRRAGDPAVVLAKAELAKELLDWMPKHSDAHTLLETTLRAYRQSS' A
#
# COMPACT_ATOMS: atom_id res chain seq x y z
N MET A 1 -0.84 6.10 7.74
CA MET A 1 -0.08 7.36 7.81
C MET A 1 1.35 7.17 8.29
N GLN A 2 1.62 6.34 9.31
CA GLN A 2 2.98 6.11 9.82
C GLN A 2 4.02 5.76 8.73
N ILE A 3 3.87 4.63 8.03
CA ILE A 3 4.85 4.18 7.02
C ILE A 3 5.05 5.22 5.90
N ALA A 4 3.97 5.93 5.52
CA ALA A 4 4.07 6.99 4.51
C ALA A 4 4.94 8.17 4.98
N ARG A 5 4.87 8.56 6.27
CA ARG A 5 5.77 9.58 6.86
C ARG A 5 7.21 9.09 6.90
N GLU A 6 7.42 7.85 7.35
CA GLU A 6 8.74 7.23 7.44
C GLU A 6 9.42 7.17 6.06
N VAL A 7 8.72 6.69 5.04
CA VAL A 7 9.24 6.55 3.68
C VAL A 7 9.44 7.90 2.98
N SER A 8 8.50 8.85 3.16
CA SER A 8 8.61 10.15 2.49
C SER A 8 9.59 11.10 3.17
N GLY A 9 9.83 10.93 4.47
CA GLY A 9 10.53 11.90 5.32
C GLY A 9 9.78 13.22 5.46
N GLN A 10 8.48 13.24 5.15
CA GLN A 10 7.65 14.44 5.15
C GLN A 10 6.47 14.31 6.09
N GLU A 11 6.23 15.38 6.86
CA GLU A 11 4.95 15.58 7.53
C GLU A 11 3.93 16.12 6.52
N PHE A 12 2.69 15.64 6.64
CA PHE A 12 1.59 16.05 5.77
C PHE A 12 0.37 16.43 6.60
N ASN A 13 -0.30 17.49 6.15
CA ASN A 13 -1.54 17.96 6.75
C ASN A 13 -2.69 17.08 6.25
N TYR A 14 -3.47 16.51 7.17
CA TYR A 14 -4.68 15.76 6.85
C TYR A 14 -5.77 16.01 7.89
N THR A 15 -7.02 15.84 7.48
CA THR A 15 -8.19 15.86 8.36
C THR A 15 -8.99 14.57 8.16
N LEU A 16 -9.63 14.10 9.23
CA LEU A 16 -10.50 12.93 9.15
C LEU A 16 -11.89 13.37 8.69
N GLY A 17 -12.37 12.78 7.61
CA GLY A 17 -13.73 12.96 7.11
C GLY A 17 -14.67 11.81 7.50
N PRO A 18 -15.98 11.93 7.21
CA PRO A 18 -16.93 10.84 7.42
C PRO A 18 -16.62 9.65 6.49
N ARG A 19 -17.05 8.44 6.89
CA ARG A 19 -16.96 7.25 6.04
C ARG A 19 -17.78 7.45 4.75
N ARG A 20 -17.21 7.09 3.61
CA ARG A 20 -17.92 7.10 2.33
C ARG A 20 -18.90 5.93 2.27
N ALA A 21 -20.12 6.19 1.83
CA ALA A 21 -21.11 5.13 1.61
C ALA A 21 -20.62 4.19 0.49
N GLY A 22 -20.79 2.88 0.69
CA GLY A 22 -20.30 1.85 -0.23
C GLY A 22 -18.93 1.26 0.11
N ASP A 23 -18.09 1.98 0.87
CA ASP A 23 -16.77 1.45 1.26
C ASP A 23 -16.91 0.47 2.44
N PRO A 24 -16.49 -0.80 2.32
CA PRO A 24 -16.38 -1.72 3.45
C PRO A 24 -15.28 -1.29 4.43
N ALA A 25 -15.32 -1.80 5.67
CA ALA A 25 -14.33 -1.44 6.68
C ALA A 25 -12.93 -2.02 6.38
N VAL A 26 -12.86 -3.24 5.85
CA VAL A 26 -11.62 -3.95 5.50
C VAL A 26 -11.89 -4.83 4.29
N VAL A 27 -10.94 -4.88 3.35
CA VAL A 27 -10.95 -5.79 2.20
C VAL A 27 -9.57 -6.40 2.05
N LEU A 28 -9.47 -7.72 2.15
CA LEU A 28 -8.25 -8.49 1.98
C LEU A 28 -8.54 -9.72 1.13
N ALA A 29 -7.61 -10.05 0.22
CA ALA A 29 -7.66 -11.26 -0.59
C ALA A 29 -6.77 -12.36 0.01
N LYS A 30 -7.17 -13.60 -0.19
CA LYS A 30 -6.38 -14.81 0.11
C LYS A 30 -5.52 -15.18 -1.10
N ALA A 31 -4.26 -15.55 -0.87
CA ALA A 31 -3.27 -15.88 -1.92
C ALA A 31 -2.96 -17.39 -1.99
N GLU A 32 -3.55 -18.18 -1.09
CA GLU A 32 -3.28 -19.61 -0.91
C GLU A 32 -3.55 -20.40 -2.19
N LEU A 33 -4.66 -20.13 -2.87
CA LEU A 33 -5.01 -20.83 -4.11
C LEU A 33 -3.99 -20.56 -5.23
N ALA A 34 -3.46 -19.34 -5.32
CA ALA A 34 -2.44 -19.00 -6.31
C ALA A 34 -1.12 -19.73 -6.00
N LYS A 35 -0.77 -19.87 -4.72
CA LYS A 35 0.38 -20.68 -4.30
C LYS A 35 0.20 -22.15 -4.65
N GLU A 36 -0.96 -22.73 -4.34
CA GLU A 36 -1.23 -24.16 -4.59
C GLU A 36 -1.21 -24.52 -6.07
N LEU A 37 -1.80 -23.68 -6.92
CA LEU A 37 -1.96 -23.97 -8.35
C LEU A 37 -0.75 -23.55 -9.19
N LEU A 38 -0.06 -22.49 -8.81
CA LEU A 38 0.95 -21.83 -9.64
C LEU A 38 2.34 -21.78 -8.99
N ASP A 39 2.48 -22.28 -7.75
CA ASP A 39 3.66 -22.03 -6.90
C ASP A 39 4.00 -20.53 -6.77
N TRP A 40 2.97 -19.69 -6.90
CA TRP A 40 3.14 -18.24 -6.89
C TRP A 40 3.07 -17.69 -5.47
N MET A 41 4.07 -16.88 -5.11
CA MET A 41 4.08 -16.10 -3.88
C MET A 41 4.51 -14.66 -4.17
N PRO A 42 3.89 -13.66 -3.53
CA PRO A 42 4.25 -12.27 -3.78
C PRO A 42 5.63 -11.97 -3.16
N LYS A 43 6.54 -11.43 -3.98
CA LYS A 43 7.91 -11.09 -3.55
C LYS A 43 8.02 -9.71 -2.88
N HIS A 44 7.13 -8.78 -3.24
CA HIS A 44 7.16 -7.38 -2.80
C HIS A 44 5.75 -6.92 -2.40
N SER A 45 5.25 -7.43 -1.28
CA SER A 45 3.88 -7.14 -0.82
C SER A 45 3.80 -6.34 0.47
N ASP A 46 4.93 -6.06 1.11
CA ASP A 46 4.94 -5.26 2.33
C ASP A 46 4.75 -3.77 1.99
N ALA A 47 4.10 -3.05 2.90
CA ALA A 47 3.73 -1.66 2.67
C ALA A 47 4.95 -0.73 2.50
N HIS A 48 6.09 -1.05 3.12
CA HIS A 48 7.29 -0.22 3.04
C HIS A 48 7.89 -0.29 1.63
N THR A 49 8.12 -1.49 1.11
CA THR A 49 8.61 -1.71 -0.26
C THR A 49 7.68 -1.07 -1.30
N LEU A 50 6.37 -1.25 -1.14
CA LEU A 50 5.38 -0.68 -2.05
C LEU A 50 5.41 0.86 -2.06
N LEU A 51 5.44 1.49 -0.88
CA LEU A 51 5.49 2.95 -0.78
C LEU A 51 6.81 3.52 -1.27
N GLU A 52 7.94 2.90 -0.92
CA GLU A 52 9.28 3.37 -1.29
C GLU A 52 9.48 3.34 -2.81
N THR A 53 9.17 2.20 -3.43
CA THR A 53 9.33 2.03 -4.88
C THR A 53 8.39 2.95 -5.66
N THR A 54 7.16 3.15 -5.17
CA THR A 54 6.23 4.14 -5.73
C THR A 54 6.81 5.54 -5.66
N LEU A 55 7.21 6.01 -4.48
CA LEU A 55 7.73 7.36 -4.33
C LEU A 55 8.97 7.63 -5.19
N ARG A 56 9.86 6.63 -5.30
CA ARG A 56 11.05 6.69 -6.17
C ARG A 56 10.67 6.93 -7.64
N ALA A 57 9.66 6.21 -8.15
CA ALA A 57 9.20 6.37 -9.53
C ALA A 57 8.62 7.77 -9.82
N TYR A 58 7.85 8.32 -8.88
CA TYR A 58 7.25 9.66 -9.02
C TYR A 58 8.31 10.78 -8.95
N ARG A 59 9.35 10.62 -8.13
CA ARG A 59 10.46 11.59 -8.03
C ARG A 59 11.32 11.65 -9.31
N GLN A 60 11.44 10.54 -10.03
CA GLN A 60 12.20 10.49 -11.29
C GLN A 60 11.44 11.09 -12.47
N SER A 61 10.13 11.31 -12.30
CA SER A 61 9.24 11.86 -13.34
C SER A 61 9.01 13.37 -13.17
N SER A 62 9.75 14.03 -12.27
CA SER A 62 9.66 15.47 -11.95
C SER A 62 10.91 16.21 -12.41
#